data_AF-A0A929EJD2-F1
#
_entry.id   AF-A0A929EJD2-F1
#
_cell.length_a   1.000
_cell.length_b   1.000
_cell.length_c   1.000
_cell.angle_alpha   90.00
_cell.angle_beta   90.00
_cell.angle_gamma   90.00
#
_symmetry.space_group_name_H-M   'P 1'
#
loop_
_entity.id
_entity.type
_entity.pdbx_description
1 polymer ?
#
loop_
_entity_poly.entity_id
_entity_poly.type
_entity_poly.pdbx_seq_one_letter_code
_entity_poly.pdbx_strand_id
1 'polypeptide(L)' 'MTPTTQNSTDLEFVTIGTFEPRITLPLVEELNRRKIIHRVKEVSHFSSTLVALIHSATAAGEVLAETKKKHPRVRL' A
#
# COMPACT_ATOMS: atom_id res chain seq x y z
N MET A 1 -20.13 -22.13 28.42
CA MET A 1 -18.80 -21.69 27.98
C MET A 1 -19.01 -20.82 26.75
N THR A 2 -18.80 -19.52 26.90
CA THR A 2 -18.92 -18.52 25.83
C THR A 2 -17.68 -18.57 24.92
N PRO A 3 -17.83 -18.42 23.60
CA PRO A 3 -16.72 -18.50 22.67
C PRO A 3 -15.80 -17.29 22.86
N THR A 4 -14.51 -17.52 23.10
CA THR A 4 -13.49 -16.47 23.04
C THR A 4 -13.37 -15.99 21.60
N THR A 5 -13.74 -14.73 21.42
CA THR A 5 -13.61 -13.88 20.24
C THR A 5 -12.36 -14.21 19.43
N GLN A 6 -12.54 -14.73 18.22
CA GLN A 6 -11.51 -14.58 17.19
C GLN A 6 -11.35 -13.08 16.98
N ASN A 7 -10.19 -12.55 17.37
CA ASN A 7 -9.74 -11.23 16.93
C ASN A 7 -9.58 -11.27 15.41
N SER A 8 -10.67 -11.05 14.69
CA SER A 8 -10.64 -10.63 13.30
C SER A 8 -9.98 -9.26 13.29
N THR A 9 -8.68 -9.24 13.02
CA THR A 9 -8.01 -7.99 12.66
C THR A 9 -8.50 -7.71 11.25
N ASP A 10 -9.56 -6.90 11.12
CA ASP A 10 -10.18 -6.61 9.83
C ASP A 10 -9.14 -6.02 8.89
N LEU A 11 -8.72 -6.82 7.93
CA LEU A 11 -7.81 -6.43 6.87
C LEU A 11 -8.57 -5.54 5.90
N GLU A 12 -8.21 -4.25 5.87
CA GLU A 12 -8.83 -3.29 4.96
C GLU A 12 -7.86 -2.85 3.86
N PHE A 13 -8.42 -2.55 2.69
CA PHE A 13 -7.67 -1.94 1.60
C PHE A 13 -7.54 -0.44 1.86
N VAL A 14 -6.37 -0.03 2.32
CA VAL A 14 -6.07 1.37 2.63
C VAL A 14 -5.27 1.97 1.48
N THR A 15 -5.68 3.17 1.05
CA THR A 15 -4.88 3.97 0.11
C THR A 15 -3.58 4.35 0.78
N ILE A 16 -2.46 3.87 0.24
CA ILE A 16 -1.13 4.15 0.79
C ILE A 16 -0.46 5.33 0.10
N GLY A 17 -0.81 5.63 -1.15
CA GLY A 17 -0.35 6.86 -1.79
C GLY A 17 -0.78 6.99 -3.24
N THR A 18 -0.79 8.22 -3.75
CA THR A 18 -0.95 8.51 -5.17
C THR A 18 0.38 8.90 -5.76
N PHE A 19 0.75 8.29 -6.88
CA PHE A 19 2.07 8.36 -7.47
C PHE A 19 1.98 9.16 -8.77
N GLU A 20 2.79 10.21 -8.87
CA GLU A 20 3.05 10.96 -10.10
C GLU A 20 4.56 11.03 -10.37
N PRO A 21 5.06 10.47 -11.50
CA PRO A 21 4.31 9.73 -12.52
C PRO A 21 3.82 8.35 -12.03
N ARG A 22 3.00 7.66 -12.85
CA ARG A 22 2.43 6.33 -12.57
C ARG A 22 3.41 5.37 -11.87
N ILE A 23 2.85 4.51 -11.02
CA ILE A 23 3.59 3.45 -10.32
C ILE A 23 4.44 2.66 -11.32
N THR A 24 5.73 2.55 -11.00
CA THR A 24 6.72 1.91 -11.87
C THR A 24 6.87 0.43 -11.54
N LEU A 25 7.34 -0.37 -12.51
CA LEU A 25 7.58 -1.81 -12.32
C LEU A 25 8.49 -2.13 -11.11
N PRO A 26 9.61 -1.41 -10.87
CA PRO A 26 10.46 -1.67 -9.69
C PRO A 26 9.74 -1.52 -8.35
N LEU A 27 8.78 -0.60 -8.26
CA LEU A 27 7.97 -0.42 -7.06
C LEU A 27 7.03 -1.62 -6.85
N VAL A 28 6.35 -2.07 -7.90
CA VAL A 28 5.46 -3.25 -7.84
C VAL A 28 6.24 -4.50 -7.45
N GLU A 29 7.42 -4.70 -8.01
CA GLU A 29 8.30 -5.82 -7.65
C GLU A 29 8.73 -5.79 -6.18
N GLU A 30 9.03 -4.61 -5.62
CA GLU A 30 9.37 -4.48 -4.21
C GLU A 30 8.19 -4.83 -3.29
N LEU A 31 6.98 -4.36 -3.61
CA LEU A 31 5.77 -4.70 -2.86
C LEU A 31 5.50 -6.21 -2.90
N ASN A 32 5.68 -6.83 -4.07
CA ASN A 32 5.56 -8.28 -4.24
C ASN A 32 6.62 -9.05 -3.42
N ARG A 33 7.89 -8.61 -3.43
CA ARG A 33 8.95 -9.22 -2.61
C ARG A 33 8.64 -9.18 -1.12
N ARG A 34 8.00 -8.09 -0.67
CA ARG A 34 7.55 -7.90 0.72
C ARG A 34 6.24 -8.63 1.04
N LYS A 35 5.67 -9.37 0.08
CA LYS A 35 4.36 -10.06 0.20
C LYS A 35 3.22 -9.12 0.59
N ILE A 36 3.29 -7.87 0.15
CA ILE A 36 2.25 -6.88 0.40
C ILE A 36 1.17 -7.05 -0.67
N ILE A 37 -0.01 -7.49 -0.26
CA ILE A 37 -1.17 -7.55 -1.15
C ILE A 37 -1.56 -6.10 -1.47
N HIS A 38 -1.59 -5.77 -2.75
CA HIS A 38 -1.86 -4.41 -3.20
C HIS A 38 -2.67 -4.38 -4.50
N ARG A 39 -3.28 -3.24 -4.77
CA ARG A 39 -4.03 -2.90 -5.96
C ARG A 39 -3.60 -1.53 -6.44
N VAL A 40 -3.34 -1.41 -7.74
CA VAL A 40 -3.12 -0.12 -8.38
C VAL A 40 -4.45 0.35 -8.96
N LYS A 41 -4.84 1.58 -8.64
CA LYS A 41 -5.98 2.28 -9.26
C LYS A 41 -5.42 3.42 -10.10
N GLU A 42 -5.69 3.41 -11.39
CA GLU A 42 -5.40 4.57 -12.23
C GLU A 42 -6.35 5.72 -11.85
N VAL A 43 -5.78 6.89 -11.56
CA VAL A 43 -6.56 8.11 -11.27
C VAL A 43 -6.58 9.03 -12.49
N SER A 44 -5.48 9.08 -13.24
CA SER A 44 -5.39 9.86 -14.48
C SER A 44 -4.43 9.22 -15.49
N HIS A 45 -4.25 9.88 -16.64
CA HIS A 45 -3.22 9.52 -17.61
C HIS A 45 -1.80 9.54 -17.03
N PHE A 46 -1.53 10.30 -15.97
CA PHE A 46 -0.19 10.47 -15.39
C PHE A 46 -0.06 9.99 -13.95
N SER A 47 -1.18 9.67 -13.28
CA SER A 47 -1.21 9.35 -11.86
C SER A 47 -1.89 8.02 -11.55
N SER A 48 -1.38 7.33 -10.52
CA SER A 48 -1.95 6.07 -10.04
C SER A 48 -1.89 5.99 -8.53
N THR A 49 -2.97 5.53 -7.90
CA THR A 49 -3.03 5.30 -6.47
C THR A 49 -2.70 3.85 -6.15
N LEU A 50 -1.76 3.65 -5.24
CA LEU A 50 -1.47 2.36 -4.64
C LEU A 50 -2.37 2.17 -3.43
N VAL A 51 -3.07 1.06 -3.41
CA VAL A 51 -3.93 0.61 -2.31
C VAL A 51 -3.35 -0.70 -1.81
N ALA A 52 -3.14 -0.86 -0.51
CA ALA A 52 -2.60 -2.09 0.06
C ALA A 52 -3.54 -2.66 1.11
N LEU A 53 -3.58 -4.00 1.22
CA LEU A 53 -4.31 -4.71 2.26
C LEU A 53 -3.44 -4.77 3.50
N ILE A 54 -3.79 -4.01 4.54
CA ILE A 54 -2.96 -3.84 5.73
C ILE A 54 -3.83 -3.84 6.98
N HIS A 55 -3.33 -4.41 8.07
CA HIS A 55 -4.02 -4.51 9.36
C HIS A 55 -4.25 -3.15 10.06
N SER A 56 -3.48 -2.10 9.72
CA SER A 56 -3.65 -0.76 10.29
C SER A 56 -3.10 0.34 9.38
N ALA A 57 -3.67 1.55 9.51
CA ALA A 57 -3.19 2.75 8.82
C ALA A 57 -1.75 3.13 9.20
N THR A 58 -1.28 2.75 10.40
CA THR A 58 0.09 3.01 10.85
C THR A 58 1.10 2.20 10.04
N ALA A 59 0.85 0.89 9.88
CA ALA A 59 1.69 0.02 9.06
C ALA A 59 1.68 0.44 7.58
N ALA A 60 0.54 0.97 7.11
CA ALA A 60 0.43 1.56 5.78
C ALA A 60 1.34 2.79 5.60
N GLY A 61 1.39 3.67 6.60
CA GLY A 61 2.27 4.83 6.62
C GLY A 61 3.76 4.46 6.64
N GLU A 62 4.15 3.41 7.35
CA GLU A 62 5.53 2.91 7.39
C GLU A 62 6.00 2.37 6.03
N VAL A 63 5.18 1.51 5.40
CA VAL A 63 5.44 0.99 4.04
C VAL A 63 5.59 2.14 3.05
N LEU A 64 4.72 3.15 3.14
CA LEU A 64 4.79 4.33 2.29
C LEU A 64 6.07 5.14 2.52
N ALA A 65 6.44 5.39 3.78
CA ALA A 65 7.63 6.16 4.13
C ALA A 65 8.91 5.49 3.63
N GLU A 66 9.02 4.16 3.79
CA GLU A 66 10.13 3.39 3.23
C GLU A 66 10.16 3.44 1.70
N THR A 67 8.99 3.28 1.08
CA THR A 67 8.82 3.35 -0.37
C THR A 67 9.28 4.70 -0.90
N LYS A 68 8.88 5.81 -0.26
CA LYS A 68 9.34 7.16 -0.62
C LYS A 68 10.86 7.32 -0.51
N LYS A 69 11.44 6.79 0.56
CA LYS A 69 12.90 6.88 0.80
C LYS A 69 13.69 6.20 -0.31
N LYS A 70 13.19 5.06 -0.82
CA LYS A 70 13.82 4.32 -1.92
C LYS A 70 13.49 4.88 -3.30
N HIS A 71 12.32 5.49 -3.45
CA HIS A 71 11.81 6.02 -4.71
C HIS A 71 11.49 7.53 -4.58
N PRO A 72 12.50 8.41 -4.43
CA PRO A 72 12.31 9.83 -4.15
C PRO A 72 11.64 10.62 -5.28
N ARG A 73 11.50 10.02 -6.47
CA ARG A 73 10.78 10.60 -7.61
C ARG A 73 9.26 10.46 -7.50
N VAL A 74 8.76 9.76 -6.49
CA VAL A 74 7.33 9.66 -6.18
C VAL A 74 6.90 10.91 -5.41
N ARG A 75 6.14 11.80 -6.05
CA ARG A 75 5.43 12.89 -5.36
C ARG A 75 4.02 12.40 -4.98
N LEU A 76 3.63 12.62 -3.72
CA LEU A 76 2.27 12.38 -3.21
C LEU A 76 1.49 13.68 -3.13
#